data_AF-A0A9E6SGF7-F1
#
_entry.id   AF-A0A9E6SGF7-F1
#
_cell.length_a   1.000
_cell.length_b   1.000
_cell.length_c   1.000
_cell.angle_alpha   90.00
_cell.angle_beta   90.00
_cell.angle_gamma   90.00
#
_symmetry.space_group_name_H-M   'P 1'
#
loop_
_entity.id
_entity.type
_entity.pdbx_description
1 polymer ?
#
loop_
_entity_poly.entity_id
_entity_poly.type
_entity_poly.pdbx_seq_one_letter_code
_entity_poly.pdbx_strand_id
1 'polypeptide(L)'
;MLAKSFQVITKFLILASIASTAYADTTKPLSATNGVRQDYQTNSSVIAIGVNLFKVFSGSLNAEDKQTHTMTILNAMQNLDNGEIAEWFNPVNDTAGRVRVIMTYPVQGGVCRRFFTEVRIKNHIRDYEEQGCKTMDSRFWSFSR
;
A
#
# COMPACT_ATOMS: atom_id res chain seq x y z
N MET A 1 10.98 -23.78 45.40
CA MET A 1 11.67 -22.65 44.72
C MET A 1 11.26 -22.45 43.25
N LEU A 2 10.61 -23.42 42.57
CA LEU A 2 10.22 -23.30 41.15
C LEU A 2 9.07 -22.30 40.84
N ALA A 3 8.10 -22.11 41.74
CA ALA A 3 6.92 -21.29 41.46
C ALA A 3 7.22 -19.77 41.37
N LYS A 4 8.25 -19.29 42.08
CA LYS A 4 8.64 -17.86 42.06
C LYS A 4 9.40 -17.49 40.77
N SER A 5 10.12 -18.45 40.18
CA SER A 5 10.84 -18.28 38.92
C SER A 5 9.87 -18.06 37.74
N PHE A 6 8.76 -18.81 37.71
CA PHE A 6 7.78 -18.71 36.62
C PHE A 6 7.10 -17.34 36.58
N GLN A 7 6.76 -16.77 37.74
CA GLN A 7 6.11 -15.45 37.81
C GLN A 7 7.01 -14.28 37.37
N VAL A 8 8.33 -14.41 37.50
CA VAL A 8 9.29 -13.39 37.05
C VAL A 8 9.42 -13.42 35.53
N ILE A 9 9.48 -14.62 34.95
CA ILE A 9 9.59 -14.81 33.49
C ILE A 9 8.33 -14.30 32.77
N THR A 10 7.14 -14.53 33.33
CA THR A 10 5.88 -14.04 32.74
C THR A 10 5.79 -12.50 32.75
N LYS A 11 6.34 -11.83 33.77
CA LYS A 11 6.34 -10.35 33.83
C LYS A 11 7.32 -9.71 32.84
N PHE A 12 8.44 -10.37 32.52
CA PHE A 12 9.38 -9.88 31.51
C PHE A 12 8.82 -9.94 30.08
N LEU A 13 7.96 -10.91 29.77
CA LEU A 13 7.33 -11.02 28.44
C LEU A 13 6.28 -9.93 28.17
N ILE A 14 5.71 -9.32 29.22
CA ILE A 14 4.66 -8.29 29.07
C ILE A 14 5.26 -6.88 28.87
N LEU A 15 6.50 -6.63 29.28
CA LEU A 15 7.15 -5.31 29.14
C LEU A 15 7.82 -5.07 27.78
N ALA A 16 7.94 -6.08 26.91
CA ALA A 16 8.60 -5.94 25.61
C ALA A 16 7.68 -5.44 24.47
N SER A 17 6.39 -5.19 24.73
CA SER A 17 5.39 -5.00 23.67
C SER A 17 4.97 -3.55 23.38
N ILE A 18 5.60 -2.52 23.96
CA ILE A 18 5.17 -1.13 23.74
C ILE A 18 6.35 -0.25 23.29
N ALA A 19 6.81 -0.44 22.06
CA ALA A 19 7.50 0.61 21.29
C ALA A 19 7.56 0.28 19.79
N SER A 20 6.51 -0.31 19.21
CA SER A 20 6.38 -0.38 17.76
C SER A 20 5.50 0.77 17.31
N THR A 21 6.06 1.97 17.20
CA THR A 21 5.43 2.99 16.36
C THR A 21 5.46 2.47 14.93
N ALA A 22 4.29 2.20 14.35
CA ALA A 22 4.20 1.81 12.96
C ALA A 22 4.68 2.99 12.10
N TYR A 23 5.94 2.93 11.65
CA TYR A 23 6.44 3.87 10.65
C TYR A 23 5.67 3.60 9.36
N ALA A 24 4.86 4.57 8.93
CA ALA A 24 4.20 4.49 7.64
C ALA A 24 5.26 4.65 6.53
N ASP A 25 5.46 3.60 5.73
CA ASP A 25 6.38 3.63 4.60
C ASP A 25 5.84 4.58 3.52
N THR A 26 6.40 5.78 3.41
CA THR A 26 6.00 6.78 2.41
C THR A 26 6.68 6.57 1.06
N THR A 27 7.50 5.53 0.89
CA THR A 27 8.22 5.27 -0.36
C THR A 27 7.39 4.51 -1.39
N LYS A 28 6.25 3.95 -0.96
CA LYS A 28 5.35 3.17 -1.81
C LYS A 28 3.94 3.76 -1.82
N PRO A 29 3.28 3.79 -2.98
CA PRO A 29 1.88 4.20 -3.07
C PRO A 29 0.96 3.22 -2.32
N LEU A 30 -0.17 3.74 -1.84
CA LEU A 30 -1.24 2.97 -1.20
C LEU A 30 -1.77 1.90 -2.14
N SER A 31 -1.97 2.21 -3.41
CA SER A 31 -2.47 1.28 -4.43
C SER A 31 -1.55 0.08 -4.67
N ALA A 32 -0.23 0.23 -4.52
CA ALA A 32 0.71 -0.88 -4.59
C ALA A 32 0.74 -1.74 -3.31
N THR A 33 0.25 -1.23 -2.17
CA THR A 33 0.34 -1.92 -0.87
C THR A 33 -0.99 -2.50 -0.40
N ASN A 34 -2.09 -1.83 -0.70
CA ASN A 34 -3.44 -2.23 -0.33
C ASN A 34 -4.04 -3.22 -1.33
N GLY A 35 -4.83 -4.15 -0.80
CA GLY A 35 -5.58 -5.08 -1.62
C GLY A 35 -6.85 -4.46 -2.23
N VAL A 36 -7.36 -5.09 -3.28
CA VAL A 36 -8.60 -4.69 -3.98
C VAL A 36 -9.88 -5.04 -3.22
N ARG A 37 -9.81 -5.90 -2.20
CA ARG A 37 -10.96 -6.31 -1.40
C ARG A 37 -11.25 -5.35 -0.26
N GLN A 38 -12.52 -5.06 -0.05
CA GLN A 38 -13.03 -4.23 1.06
C GLN A 38 -14.12 -4.94 1.89
N ASP A 39 -14.53 -6.14 1.48
CA ASP A 39 -15.63 -6.92 2.05
C ASP A 39 -15.20 -7.78 3.26
N TYR A 40 -14.50 -7.20 4.22
CA TYR A 40 -14.04 -7.92 5.42
C TYR A 40 -15.17 -8.14 6.43
N GLN A 41 -15.17 -9.31 7.07
CA GLN A 41 -16.09 -9.62 8.16
C GLN A 41 -15.59 -9.00 9.47
N THR A 42 -16.50 -8.75 10.42
CA THR A 42 -16.11 -8.43 11.80
C THR A 42 -15.36 -9.61 12.42
N ASN A 43 -14.34 -9.35 13.24
CA ASN A 43 -13.51 -10.39 13.89
C ASN A 43 -14.25 -11.06 15.07
N SER A 44 -15.43 -11.62 14.79
CA SER A 44 -16.31 -12.25 15.79
C SER A 44 -15.95 -13.72 16.06
N SER A 45 -15.14 -14.35 15.21
CA SER A 45 -14.70 -15.73 15.38
C SER A 45 -13.36 -16.01 14.70
N VAL A 46 -12.70 -17.10 15.08
CA VAL A 46 -11.46 -17.58 14.44
C VAL A 46 -11.68 -17.89 12.95
N ILE A 47 -12.87 -18.39 12.59
CA ILE A 47 -13.25 -18.63 11.19
C ILE A 47 -13.31 -17.31 10.43
N ALA A 48 -13.94 -16.27 11.01
CA ALA A 48 -14.01 -14.95 10.38
C ALA A 48 -12.61 -14.35 10.15
N ILE A 49 -11.69 -14.53 11.11
CA ILE A 49 -10.29 -14.13 10.95
C ILE A 49 -9.62 -14.88 9.79
N GLY A 50 -9.81 -16.20 9.71
CA GLY A 50 -9.27 -17.02 8.62
C GLY A 50 -9.80 -16.60 7.24
N VAL A 51 -11.10 -16.34 7.15
CA VAL A 51 -11.75 -15.82 5.92
C VAL A 51 -11.18 -14.46 5.53
N ASN A 52 -11.03 -13.54 6.49
CA ASN A 52 -10.45 -12.23 6.25
C ASN A 52 -9.00 -12.34 5.75
N LEU A 53 -8.19 -13.23 6.34
CA LEU A 53 -6.81 -13.45 5.91
C LEU A 53 -6.75 -13.98 4.46
N PHE A 54 -7.62 -14.93 4.11
CA PHE A 54 -7.72 -15.42 2.74
C PHE A 54 -8.14 -14.32 1.76
N LYS A 55 -9.07 -13.43 2.16
CA LYS A 55 -9.47 -12.26 1.37
C LYS A 55 -8.30 -11.28 1.16
N VAL A 56 -7.50 -11.03 2.19
CA VAL A 56 -6.29 -10.18 2.05
C VAL A 56 -5.32 -10.81 1.05
N PHE A 57 -5.03 -12.11 1.19
CA PHE A 57 -4.08 -12.79 0.32
C PHE A 57 -4.55 -12.83 -1.15
N SER A 58 -5.79 -13.25 -1.39
CA SER A 58 -6.38 -13.32 -2.74
C SER A 58 -6.64 -11.95 -3.37
N GLY A 59 -6.81 -10.92 -2.55
CA GLY A 59 -7.04 -9.54 -2.97
C GLY A 59 -5.79 -8.69 -3.10
N SER A 60 -4.59 -9.25 -2.98
CA SER A 60 -3.34 -8.49 -3.03
C SER A 60 -2.53 -8.79 -4.27
N LEU A 61 -1.89 -7.76 -4.84
CA LEU A 61 -0.88 -7.95 -5.89
C LEU A 61 0.30 -8.77 -5.35
N ASN A 62 0.87 -9.62 -6.20
CA ASN A 62 2.12 -10.32 -5.89
C ASN A 62 3.32 -9.34 -5.95
N ALA A 63 4.51 -9.79 -5.59
CA ALA A 63 5.68 -8.90 -5.51
C ALA A 63 6.06 -8.26 -6.85
N GLU A 64 5.99 -9.01 -7.94
CA GLU A 64 6.34 -8.55 -9.29
C GLU A 64 5.33 -7.53 -9.83
N ASP A 65 4.04 -7.80 -9.65
CA ASP A 65 2.96 -6.90 -10.04
C ASP A 65 2.96 -5.63 -9.19
N LYS A 66 3.29 -5.72 -7.90
CA LYS A 66 3.50 -4.54 -7.04
C LYS A 66 4.63 -3.67 -7.55
N GLN A 67 5.74 -4.28 -7.95
CA GLN A 67 6.87 -3.56 -8.53
C GLN A 67 6.48 -2.91 -9.85
N THR A 68 5.82 -3.65 -10.75
CA THR A 68 5.33 -3.14 -12.03
C THR A 68 4.38 -1.95 -11.82
N HIS A 69 3.39 -2.10 -10.96
CA HIS A 69 2.45 -1.04 -10.60
C HIS A 69 3.16 0.20 -10.04
N THR A 70 4.13 0.00 -9.14
CA THR A 70 4.92 1.10 -8.57
C THR A 70 5.73 1.82 -9.64
N MET A 71 6.37 1.09 -10.56
CA MET A 71 7.13 1.68 -11.66
C MET A 71 6.23 2.44 -12.64
N THR A 72 5.03 1.93 -12.93
CA THR A 72 4.05 2.65 -13.75
C THR A 72 3.62 3.96 -13.09
N ILE A 73 3.38 3.97 -11.78
CA ILE A 73 3.08 5.20 -11.03
C ILE A 73 4.26 6.17 -11.11
N LEU A 74 5.48 5.72 -10.83
CA LEU A 74 6.66 6.58 -10.88
C LEU A 74 6.88 7.15 -12.28
N ASN A 75 6.69 6.35 -13.33
CA ASN A 75 6.74 6.81 -14.72
C ASN A 75 5.65 7.86 -15.01
N ALA A 76 4.41 7.61 -14.58
CA ALA A 76 3.31 8.56 -14.73
C ALA A 76 3.62 9.89 -14.05
N MET A 77 4.09 9.84 -12.81
CA MET A 77 4.45 11.02 -12.03
C MET A 77 5.64 11.79 -12.62
N GLN A 78 6.58 11.10 -13.27
CA GLN A 78 7.78 11.72 -13.80
C GLN A 78 7.59 12.30 -15.21
N ASN A 79 6.74 11.67 -16.03
CA ASN A 79 6.74 11.90 -17.48
C ASN A 79 5.39 12.30 -18.07
N LEU A 80 4.27 12.02 -17.40
CA LEU A 80 2.95 12.33 -17.97
C LEU A 80 2.46 13.72 -17.59
N ASP A 81 1.68 14.34 -18.46
CA ASP A 81 0.95 15.56 -18.20
C ASP A 81 -0.37 15.30 -17.45
N ASN A 82 -0.99 16.37 -16.94
CA ASN A 82 -2.29 16.24 -16.28
C ASN A 82 -3.35 15.76 -17.29
N GLY A 83 -4.10 14.72 -16.93
CA GLY A 83 -5.12 14.08 -17.75
C GLY A 83 -4.62 12.83 -18.49
N GLU A 84 -3.30 12.68 -18.66
CA GLU A 84 -2.72 11.50 -19.31
C GLU A 84 -2.75 10.27 -18.41
N ILE A 85 -2.69 9.09 -19.06
CA ILE A 85 -2.90 7.80 -18.42
C ILE A 85 -1.73 6.86 -18.75
N ALA A 86 -1.17 6.21 -17.73
CA ALA A 86 -0.30 5.05 -17.89
C ALA A 86 -1.03 3.78 -17.43
N GLU A 87 -0.86 2.69 -18.16
CA GLU A 87 -1.51 1.41 -17.89
C GLU A 87 -0.49 0.27 -17.92
N TRP A 88 -0.78 -0.81 -17.19
CA TRP A 88 -0.04 -2.06 -17.28
C TRP A 88 -0.99 -3.24 -17.13
N PHE A 89 -0.58 -4.38 -17.68
CA PHE A 89 -1.35 -5.61 -17.63
C PHE A 89 -0.40 -6.82 -17.55
N ASN A 90 -0.70 -7.74 -16.64
CA ASN A 90 -0.04 -9.02 -16.54
C ASN A 90 -1.04 -10.16 -16.84
N PRO A 91 -0.93 -10.84 -17.99
CA PRO A 91 -1.83 -11.92 -18.38
C PRO A 91 -1.65 -13.19 -17.53
N VAL A 92 -0.50 -13.39 -16.89
CA VAL A 92 -0.20 -14.60 -16.09
C VAL A 92 -1.03 -14.62 -14.82
N ASN A 93 -1.17 -13.47 -14.15
CA ASN A 93 -1.89 -13.33 -12.88
C ASN A 93 -3.30 -12.75 -13.04
N ASP A 94 -3.67 -12.35 -14.27
CA ASP A 94 -4.86 -11.54 -14.58
C ASP A 94 -4.96 -10.30 -13.68
N THR A 95 -3.85 -9.58 -13.61
CA THR A 95 -3.73 -8.33 -12.86
C THR A 95 -3.48 -7.18 -13.81
N ALA A 96 -4.05 -6.02 -13.50
CA ALA A 96 -3.86 -4.81 -14.28
C ALA A 96 -3.84 -3.60 -13.37
N GLY A 97 -3.33 -2.49 -13.90
CA GLY A 97 -3.52 -1.21 -13.24
C GLY A 97 -3.44 -0.05 -14.21
N ARG A 98 -4.01 1.06 -13.76
CA ARG A 98 -4.10 2.30 -14.51
C ARG A 98 -3.78 3.46 -13.58
N VAL A 99 -3.10 4.47 -14.10
CA VAL A 99 -2.66 5.65 -13.35
C VAL A 99 -2.98 6.87 -14.18
N ARG A 100 -3.77 7.79 -13.65
CA ARG A 100 -4.08 9.08 -14.30
C ARG A 100 -3.61 10.22 -13.42
N VAL A 101 -2.76 11.10 -13.95
CA VAL A 101 -2.38 12.31 -13.22
C VAL A 101 -3.51 13.33 -13.30
N ILE A 102 -3.96 13.84 -12.17
CA ILE A 102 -5.11 14.76 -12.10
C ILE A 102 -4.66 16.20 -12.02
N MET A 103 -3.68 16.48 -11.15
CA MET A 103 -3.17 17.83 -10.97
C MET A 103 -1.73 17.82 -10.52
N THR A 104 -1.01 18.86 -10.91
CA THR A 104 0.37 19.14 -10.52
C THR A 104 0.42 20.54 -9.95
N TYR A 105 1.02 20.70 -8.78
CA TYR A 105 1.13 22.01 -8.14
C TYR A 105 2.47 22.15 -7.40
N PRO A 106 3.05 23.36 -7.39
CA PRO A 106 4.30 23.61 -6.69
C PRO A 106 4.07 23.64 -5.17
N VAL A 107 5.09 23.22 -4.43
CA VAL A 107 5.18 23.38 -2.97
C VAL A 107 6.53 24.00 -2.62
N GLN A 108 6.71 24.43 -1.36
CA GLN A 108 7.99 24.98 -0.94
C GLN A 108 9.10 23.94 -1.12
N GLY A 109 10.04 24.22 -2.04
CA GLY A 109 11.17 23.34 -2.34
C GLY A 109 10.83 22.08 -3.14
N GLY A 110 9.70 22.03 -3.85
CA GLY A 110 9.33 20.83 -4.62
C GLY A 110 8.05 20.94 -5.44
N VAL A 111 7.57 19.77 -5.88
CA VAL A 111 6.32 19.60 -6.61
C VAL A 111 5.51 18.46 -6.00
N CYS A 112 4.19 18.64 -5.93
CA CYS A 112 3.26 17.57 -5.60
C CYS A 112 2.34 17.30 -6.79
N ARG A 113 1.98 16.04 -6.96
CA ARG A 113 1.01 15.58 -7.96
C ARG A 113 -0.07 14.74 -7.26
N ARG A 114 -1.33 15.00 -7.60
CA ARG A 114 -2.43 14.07 -7.27
C ARG A 114 -2.77 13.23 -8.49
N PHE A 115 -3.07 11.97 -8.25
CA PHE A 115 -3.33 11.01 -9.30
C PHE A 115 -4.38 10.00 -8.83
N PHE A 116 -5.18 9.51 -9.76
CA PHE A 116 -6.05 8.37 -9.54
C PHE A 116 -5.33 7.11 -10.00
N THR A 117 -5.46 6.04 -9.23
CA THR A 117 -5.03 4.71 -9.65
C THR A 117 -6.18 3.73 -9.58
N GLU A 118 -6.19 2.80 -10.52
CA GLU A 118 -7.06 1.63 -10.51
C GLU A 118 -6.16 0.41 -10.42
N VAL A 119 -6.53 -0.53 -9.54
CA VAL A 119 -5.91 -1.85 -9.44
C VAL A 119 -6.95 -2.90 -9.70
N ARG A 120 -6.70 -3.77 -10.68
CA ARG A 120 -7.55 -4.92 -10.99
C ARG A 120 -6.81 -6.22 -10.68
N ILE A 121 -7.49 -7.11 -9.96
CA ILE A 121 -7.06 -8.48 -9.72
C ILE A 121 -8.24 -9.37 -10.06
N LYS A 122 -8.16 -10.09 -11.18
CA LYS A 122 -9.26 -10.89 -11.72
C LYS A 122 -10.52 -10.04 -11.91
N ASN A 123 -11.59 -10.39 -11.20
CA ASN A 123 -12.89 -9.72 -11.23
C ASN A 123 -13.06 -8.64 -10.15
N HIS A 124 -12.00 -8.34 -9.39
CA HIS A 124 -12.02 -7.31 -8.35
C HIS A 124 -11.25 -6.08 -8.81
N ILE A 125 -11.87 -4.92 -8.70
CA ILE A 125 -11.30 -3.63 -9.06
C ILE A 125 -11.38 -2.72 -7.83
N ARG A 126 -10.34 -1.94 -7.60
CA ARG A 126 -10.35 -0.89 -6.59
C ARG A 126 -9.63 0.35 -7.09
N ASP A 127 -10.28 1.48 -6.90
CA ASP A 127 -9.74 2.80 -7.19
C ASP A 127 -9.12 3.42 -5.93
N TYR A 128 -8.09 4.23 -6.15
CA TYR A 128 -7.44 5.04 -5.13
C TYR A 128 -7.24 6.47 -5.64
N GLU A 129 -7.42 7.43 -4.73
CA GLU A 129 -6.94 8.79 -4.91
C GLU A 129 -5.68 8.95 -4.06
N GLU A 130 -4.58 9.32 -4.70
CA GLU A 130 -3.28 9.37 -4.07
C GLU A 130 -2.57 10.67 -4.41
N GLN A 131 -1.70 11.10 -3.51
CA GLN A 131 -0.83 12.24 -3.72
C GLN A 131 0.60 11.85 -3.45
N GLY A 132 1.48 12.20 -4.37
CA GLY A 132 2.92 12.05 -4.21
C GLY A 132 3.65 13.37 -4.43
N CYS A 133 4.68 13.59 -3.64
CA CYS A 133 5.47 14.82 -3.62
C CYS A 133 6.95 14.49 -3.81
N LYS A 134 7.67 15.40 -4.49
CA LYS A 134 9.12 15.31 -4.71
C LYS A 134 9.73 16.67 -4.40
N THR A 135 10.70 16.68 -3.50
CA THR A 135 11.51 17.87 -3.22
C THR A 135 12.59 18.03 -4.29
N MET A 136 13.11 19.24 -4.46
CA MET A 136 14.12 19.56 -5.49
C MET A 136 15.44 18.80 -5.29
N ASP A 137 15.79 18.49 -4.05
CA ASP A 137 16.98 17.75 -3.64
C ASP A 137 16.77 16.22 -3.61
N SER A 138 15.52 15.75 -3.61
CA SER A 138 15.20 14.32 -3.59
C SER A 138 15.11 13.74 -5.00
N ARG A 139 15.72 12.57 -5.18
CA ARG A 139 15.53 11.74 -6.38
C ARG A 139 14.24 10.91 -6.32
N PHE A 140 13.58 10.85 -5.17
CA PHE A 140 12.47 9.94 -4.90
C PHE A 140 11.17 10.71 -4.64
N TRP A 141 10.06 10.12 -5.08
CA TRP A 141 8.72 10.53 -4.71
C TRP A 141 8.37 9.99 -3.32
N SER A 142 7.68 10.80 -2.53
CA SER A 142 7.08 10.41 -1.26
C SER A 142 5.57 10.48 -1.36
N PHE A 143 4.90 9.42 -0.93
CA PHE A 143 3.45 9.27 -1.02
C PHE A 143 2.79 9.57 0.32
N SER A 144 1.71 10.36 0.26
CA SER A 144 0.84 10.59 1.41
C SER A 144 0.01 9.33 1.74
N ARG A 145 -0.42 9.22 3.00
CA ARG A 145 -1.16 8.09 3.56
C ARG A 145 -2.51 8.54 4.07
#